data_AF-A0A261GN21-F1
#
_entry.id   AF-A0A261GN21-F1
#
_cell.length_a   1.000
_cell.length_b   1.000
_cell.length_c   1.000
_cell.angle_alpha   90.00
_cell.angle_beta   90.00
_cell.angle_gamma   90.00
#
_symmetry.space_group_name_H-M   'P 1'
#
loop_
_entity.id
_entity.type
_entity.pdbx_description
1 polymer ?
#
loop_
_entity_poly.entity_id
_entity_poly.type
_entity_poly.pdbx_seq_one_letter_code
_entity_poly.pdbx_strand_id
1 'polypeptide(L)'
;MPTQKRSQRLKIVLDLIDREEEQERQALGQIRSQLHASDAKIEQLIAYQRQYQEDLRSTSSSVKSVRHIQTFHVFISRLGTAIEQQQQQSLLLKQKLEVQTGKWQMVYQKKKNMEEFVDRCRNEEQIEEDRKEQRQLDDATHRRPHRNI
;
A
#
# COMPACT_ATOMS: atom_id res chain seq x y z
N MET A 1 17.94 -7.82 -37.75
CA MET A 1 16.95 -7.81 -36.66
C MET A 1 16.94 -6.40 -36.06
N PRO A 2 15.82 -5.68 -35.97
CA PRO A 2 15.81 -4.38 -35.32
C PRO A 2 16.16 -4.60 -33.85
N THR A 3 17.31 -4.08 -33.42
CA THR A 3 17.75 -4.09 -32.04
C THR A 3 16.72 -3.30 -31.23
N GLN A 4 15.96 -3.97 -30.36
CA GLN A 4 15.00 -3.29 -29.51
C GLN A 4 15.67 -2.13 -28.77
N LYS A 5 15.01 -0.97 -28.80
CA LYS A 5 15.47 0.24 -28.12
C LYS A 5 15.59 -0.02 -26.62
N ARG A 6 16.57 0.60 -25.96
CA ARG A 6 16.83 0.43 -24.53
C ARG A 6 15.62 0.87 -23.73
N SER A 7 14.96 1.95 -24.14
CA SER A 7 13.71 2.45 -23.55
C SER A 7 12.57 1.42 -23.57
N GLN A 8 12.45 0.60 -24.61
CA GLN A 8 11.41 -0.43 -24.72
C GLN A 8 11.63 -1.58 -23.73
N ARG A 9 12.89 -2.02 -23.54
CA ARG A 9 13.22 -3.03 -22.54
C ARG A 9 12.98 -2.53 -21.12
N LEU A 10 13.33 -1.27 -20.85
CA LEU A 10 13.11 -0.66 -19.53
C LEU A 10 11.63 -0.47 -19.20
N LYS A 11 10.77 -0.31 -20.22
CA LYS A 11 9.31 -0.28 -20.03
C LYS A 11 8.75 -1.59 -19.46
N ILE A 12 9.32 -2.74 -19.81
CA ILE A 12 8.94 -4.04 -19.25
C ILE A 12 9.32 -4.13 -17.77
N VAL A 13 10.51 -3.62 -17.41
CA VAL A 13 10.95 -3.55 -16.02
C VAL A 13 10.05 -2.62 -15.21
N LEU A 14 9.63 -1.49 -15.80
CA LEU A 14 8.70 -0.57 -15.16
C LEU A 14 7.33 -1.23 -14.92
N ASP A 15 6.76 -1.95 -15.89
CA ASP A 15 5.50 -2.70 -15.72
C ASP A 15 5.60 -3.76 -14.61
N LEU A 16 6.75 -4.42 -14.45
CA LEU A 16 6.97 -5.34 -13.33
C LEU A 16 6.96 -4.61 -11.97
N ILE A 17 7.62 -3.45 -11.90
CA ILE A 17 7.64 -2.62 -10.69
C ILE A 17 6.25 -2.07 -10.38
N ASP A 18 5.46 -1.70 -11.39
CA ASP A 18 4.07 -1.24 -11.23
C ASP A 18 3.20 -2.31 -10.59
N ARG A 19 3.33 -3.57 -11.04
CA ARG A 19 2.61 -4.70 -10.44
C ARG A 19 3.05 -4.96 -9.00
N GLU A 20 4.35 -4.87 -8.74
CA GLU A 20 4.91 -4.99 -7.38
C GLU A 20 4.33 -3.88 -6.47
N GLU A 21 4.27 -2.64 -6.94
CA GLU A 21 3.74 -1.49 -6.19
C GLU A 21 2.25 -1.65 -5.87
N GLU A 22 1.46 -2.09 -6.84
CA GLU A 22 0.03 -2.34 -6.66
C GLU A 22 -0.23 -3.49 -5.68
N GLN A 23 0.58 -4.55 -5.70
CA GLN A 23 0.49 -5.64 -4.70
C GLN A 23 0.76 -5.14 -3.28
N GLU A 24 1.83 -4.36 -3.09
CA GLU A 24 2.18 -3.81 -1.78
C GLU A 24 1.10 -2.81 -1.28
N ARG A 25 0.51 -2.03 -2.20
CA ARG A 25 -0.61 -1.12 -1.92
C ARG A 25 -1.87 -1.87 -1.50
N GLN A 26 -2.23 -2.96 -2.17
CA GLN A 26 -3.37 -3.79 -1.79
C GLN A 26 -3.16 -4.42 -0.41
N ALA A 27 -1.96 -4.93 -0.14
CA ALA A 27 -1.60 -5.47 1.17
C ALA A 27 -1.71 -4.39 2.28
N LEU A 28 -1.27 -3.15 2.02
CA LEU A 28 -1.50 -2.03 2.93
C LEU A 28 -2.98 -1.78 3.21
N GLY A 29 -3.81 -1.79 2.17
CA GLY A 29 -5.26 -1.62 2.30
C GLY A 29 -5.90 -2.69 3.17
N GLN A 30 -5.47 -3.95 3.01
CA GLN A 30 -5.94 -5.07 3.83
C GLN A 30 -5.56 -4.91 5.30
N ILE A 31 -4.29 -4.58 5.60
CA ILE A 31 -3.83 -4.39 6.98
C ILE A 31 -4.56 -3.23 7.65
N ARG A 32 -4.76 -2.10 6.95
CA ARG A 32 -5.52 -0.95 7.46
C ARG A 32 -6.97 -1.33 7.78
N SER A 33 -7.61 -2.11 6.90
CA SER A 33 -8.98 -2.58 7.12
C SER A 33 -9.08 -3.50 8.33
N GLN A 34 -8.12 -4.42 8.50
CA GLN A 34 -8.04 -5.29 9.67
C GLN A 34 -7.82 -4.49 10.97
N LEU A 35 -6.96 -3.48 10.93
CA LEU A 35 -6.69 -2.62 12.07
C LEU A 35 -7.95 -1.85 12.48
N HIS A 36 -8.65 -1.24 11.53
CA HIS A 36 -9.90 -0.54 11.78
C HIS A 36 -10.96 -1.47 12.38
N ALA A 37 -11.10 -2.69 11.85
CA ALA A 37 -12.03 -3.68 12.39
C ALA A 37 -11.67 -4.10 13.83
N SER A 38 -10.38 -4.27 14.11
CA SER A 38 -9.86 -4.57 15.45
C SER A 38 -10.17 -3.45 16.44
N ASP A 39 -9.90 -2.20 16.07
CA ASP A 39 -10.13 -1.04 16.93
C ASP A 39 -11.64 -0.82 17.18
N ALA A 40 -12.46 -0.94 16.14
CA ALA A 40 -13.92 -0.90 16.29
C ALA A 40 -14.45 -2.01 17.22
N LYS A 41 -13.83 -3.21 17.18
CA LYS A 41 -14.21 -4.30 18.08
C LYS A 41 -13.86 -3.99 19.54
N ILE A 42 -12.70 -3.38 19.80
CA ILE A 42 -12.30 -2.92 21.13
C ILE A 42 -13.32 -1.91 21.66
N GLU A 43 -13.67 -0.91 20.85
CA GLU A 43 -14.66 0.11 21.22
C GLU A 43 -16.02 -0.51 21.58
N GLN A 44 -16.50 -1.45 20.76
CA GLN A 44 -17.73 -2.19 21.03
C GLN A 44 -17.67 -2.95 22.36
N LEU A 45 -16.56 -3.64 22.64
CA LEU A 45 -16.40 -4.40 23.89
C LEU A 45 -16.37 -3.47 25.11
N ILE A 46 -15.69 -2.33 25.02
CA ILE A 46 -15.63 -1.33 26.08
C ILE A 46 -17.02 -0.69 26.31
N ALA A 47 -17.71 -0.31 25.24
CA ALA A 47 -19.06 0.24 25.33
C ALA A 47 -20.03 -0.75 25.97
N TYR A 48 -19.97 -2.02 25.55
CA TYR A 48 -20.78 -3.09 26.14
C TYR A 48 -20.46 -3.30 27.63
N GLN A 49 -19.17 -3.27 28.01
CA GLN A 49 -18.75 -3.35 29.41
C GLN A 49 -19.40 -2.25 30.25
N ARG A 50 -19.34 -1.01 29.76
CA ARG A 50 -19.86 0.16 30.46
C ARG A 50 -21.37 0.09 30.61
N GLN A 51 -22.09 -0.20 29.53
CA GLN A 51 -23.55 -0.34 29.55
C GLN A 51 -23.97 -1.41 30.56
N TYR A 52 -23.31 -2.56 30.55
CA TYR A 52 -23.64 -3.65 31.47
C TYR A 52 -23.35 -3.31 32.93
N GLN A 53 -22.30 -2.52 33.21
CA GLN A 53 -22.02 -2.00 34.56
C GLN A 53 -23.08 -0.99 35.02
N GLU A 54 -23.57 -0.13 34.11
CA GLU A 54 -24.64 0.83 34.39
C GLU A 54 -25.97 0.12 34.68
N ASP A 55 -26.34 -0.90 33.89
CA ASP A 55 -27.52 -1.75 34.11
C ASP A 55 -27.47 -2.50 35.46
N LEU A 56 -26.27 -2.96 35.83
CA LEU A 56 -26.06 -3.57 37.13
C LEU A 56 -26.27 -2.54 38.25
N ARG A 57 -25.78 -1.30 38.11
CA ARG A 57 -25.96 -0.25 39.12
C ARG A 57 -27.41 0.20 39.25
N SER A 58 -28.15 0.35 38.16
CA SER A 58 -29.55 0.79 38.17
C SER A 58 -30.50 -0.24 38.83
N THR A 59 -30.19 -1.53 38.72
CA THR A 59 -30.99 -2.63 39.29
C THR A 59 -30.68 -2.89 40.79
N SER A 60 -29.93 -2.01 41.47
CA SER A 60 -29.45 -2.19 42.85
C SER A 60 -30.50 -2.04 43.96
N SER A 61 -31.73 -1.62 43.65
CA SER A 61 -32.81 -1.43 44.63
C SER A 61 -33.60 -2.70 44.98
N SER A 62 -33.34 -3.84 44.32
CA SER A 62 -33.97 -5.14 44.61
C SER A 62 -32.93 -6.15 45.09
N VAL A 63 -33.32 -7.03 46.02
CA VAL A 63 -32.45 -8.07 46.62
C VAL A 63 -31.81 -8.93 45.53
N LYS A 64 -30.52 -8.71 45.25
CA LYS A 64 -29.79 -9.47 44.23
C LYS A 64 -29.35 -10.82 44.77
N SER A 65 -29.60 -11.88 44.00
CA SER A 65 -29.05 -13.20 44.27
C SER A 65 -27.51 -13.16 44.19
N VAL A 66 -26.82 -13.71 45.20
CA VAL A 66 -25.36 -13.91 45.22
C VAL A 66 -24.87 -14.58 43.92
N ARG A 67 -25.68 -15.47 43.34
CA ARG A 67 -25.41 -16.13 42.05
C ARG A 67 -25.26 -15.14 40.90
N HIS A 68 -26.07 -14.08 40.86
CA HIS A 68 -26.02 -13.07 39.81
C HIS A 68 -24.73 -12.23 39.87
N ILE A 69 -24.28 -11.90 41.08
CA ILE A 69 -23.01 -11.18 41.30
C ILE A 69 -21.82 -12.04 40.86
N GLN A 70 -21.84 -13.34 41.16
CA GLN A 70 -20.78 -14.25 40.75
C GLN A 70 -20.72 -14.43 39.23
N THR A 71 -21.86 -14.57 38.56
CA THR A 71 -21.93 -14.58 37.09
C THR A 71 -21.41 -13.29 36.47
N PHE A 72 -21.72 -12.13 37.08
CA PHE A 72 -21.19 -10.83 36.66
C PHE A 72 -19.66 -10.81 36.67
N HIS A 73 -19.02 -11.21 37.78
CA HIS A 73 -17.56 -11.19 37.89
C HIS A 73 -16.88 -12.07 36.84
N VAL A 74 -17.42 -13.27 36.58
CA VAL A 74 -16.88 -14.17 35.55
C VAL A 74 -17.02 -13.56 34.15
N PHE A 75 -18.17 -12.95 33.85
CA PHE A 75 -18.40 -12.35 32.55
C PHE A 75 -17.49 -11.14 32.29
N ILE A 76 -17.36 -10.24 33.28
CA ILE A 76 -16.48 -9.07 33.16
C ILE A 76 -15.02 -9.48 33.02
N SER A 77 -14.57 -10.51 33.74
CA SER A 77 -13.23 -11.05 33.59
C SER A 77 -12.98 -11.56 32.17
N ARG A 78 -13.92 -12.34 31.60
CA ARG A 78 -13.81 -12.83 30.21
C ARG A 78 -13.80 -11.69 29.19
N LEU A 79 -14.62 -10.66 29.40
CA LEU A 79 -14.66 -9.49 28.54
C LEU A 79 -13.33 -8.71 28.59
N GLY A 80 -12.75 -8.57 29.79
CA GLY A 80 -11.43 -7.97 29.98
C GLY A 80 -10.35 -8.72 29.21
N THR A 81 -10.30 -10.06 29.34
CA THR A 81 -9.38 -10.89 28.57
C THR A 81 -9.59 -10.76 27.05
N ALA A 82 -10.83 -10.67 26.58
CA ALA A 82 -11.11 -10.47 25.17
C ALA A 82 -10.64 -9.10 24.66
N ILE A 83 -10.81 -8.04 25.46
CA ILE A 83 -10.29 -6.69 25.15
C ILE A 83 -8.77 -6.71 25.06
N GLU A 84 -8.09 -7.32 26.04
CA GLU A 84 -6.63 -7.45 26.04
C GLU A 84 -6.13 -8.20 24.79
N GLN A 85 -6.78 -9.31 24.43
CA GLN A 85 -6.46 -10.04 23.21
C GLN A 85 -6.62 -9.18 21.95
N GLN A 86 -7.71 -8.42 21.85
CA GLN A 86 -7.95 -7.55 20.71
C GLN A 86 -6.95 -6.38 20.65
N GLN A 87 -6.55 -5.84 21.79
CA GLN A 87 -5.50 -4.81 21.88
C GLN A 87 -4.14 -5.35 21.43
N GLN A 88 -3.78 -6.57 21.85
CA GLN A 88 -2.56 -7.23 21.37
C GLN A 88 -2.61 -7.45 19.85
N GLN A 89 -3.75 -7.87 19.31
CA GLN A 89 -3.95 -7.99 17.87
C GLN A 89 -3.79 -6.65 17.15
N SER A 90 -4.39 -5.57 17.68
CA SER A 90 -4.24 -4.21 17.13
C SER A 90 -2.76 -3.77 17.11
N LEU A 91 -2.01 -4.04 18.18
CA LEU A 91 -0.58 -3.74 18.25
C LEU A 91 0.23 -4.48 17.17
N LEU A 92 -0.03 -5.79 17.00
CA LEU A 92 0.62 -6.58 15.95
C LEU A 92 0.28 -6.07 14.54
N LEU A 93 -0.97 -5.66 14.33
CA LEU A 93 -1.40 -5.06 13.05
C LEU A 93 -0.73 -3.71 12.80
N LYS A 94 -0.55 -2.88 13.83
CA LYS A 94 0.19 -1.61 13.72
C LYS A 94 1.66 -1.83 13.33
N GLN A 95 2.33 -2.79 13.95
CA GLN A 95 3.70 -3.16 13.59
C GLN A 95 3.78 -3.69 12.14
N LYS A 96 2.85 -4.56 11.75
CA LYS A 96 2.75 -5.04 10.35
C LYS A 96 2.53 -3.90 9.37
N LEU A 97 1.67 -2.93 9.73
CA LEU A 97 1.39 -1.76 8.90
C LEU A 97 2.65 -0.93 8.67
N GLU A 98 3.44 -0.70 9.72
CA GLU A 98 4.70 0.05 9.63
C GLU A 98 5.69 -0.64 8.69
N VAL A 99 5.93 -1.95 8.89
CA VAL A 99 6.82 -2.75 8.03
C VAL A 99 6.35 -2.73 6.57
N GLN A 100 5.05 -2.92 6.35
CA GLN A 100 4.46 -2.92 5.02
C GLN A 100 4.53 -1.54 4.36
N THR A 101 4.41 -0.47 5.14
CA THR A 101 4.54 0.90 4.64
C THR A 101 5.96 1.17 4.16
N GLY A 102 6.97 0.70 4.90
CA GLY A 102 8.37 0.76 4.46
C GLY A 102 8.62 0.02 3.15
N LYS A 103 8.05 -1.18 2.98
CA LYS A 103 8.15 -1.93 1.72
C LYS A 103 7.54 -1.20 0.55
N TRP A 104 6.30 -0.72 0.70
CA TRP A 104 5.63 0.06 -0.34
C TRP A 104 6.43 1.31 -0.71
N GLN A 105 6.98 2.03 0.28
CA GLN A 105 7.83 3.21 0.03
C GLN A 105 9.09 2.87 -0.78
N MET A 106 9.75 1.73 -0.50
CA MET A 106 10.91 1.29 -1.28
C MET A 106 10.55 1.00 -2.74
N VAL A 107 9.45 0.28 -2.97
CA VAL A 107 8.98 -0.05 -4.33
C VAL A 107 8.56 1.23 -5.07
N TYR A 108 7.85 2.13 -4.39
CA TYR A 108 7.45 3.42 -4.94
C TYR A 108 8.66 4.28 -5.34
N GLN A 109 9.71 4.34 -4.52
CA GLN A 109 10.92 5.07 -4.86
C GLN A 109 11.66 4.43 -6.05
N LYS A 110 11.73 3.08 -6.08
CA LYS A 110 12.32 2.32 -7.19
C LYS A 110 11.56 2.58 -8.49
N LYS A 111 10.22 2.65 -8.44
CA LYS A 111 9.36 3.02 -9.57
C LYS A 111 9.72 4.39 -10.10
N LYS A 112 9.68 5.42 -9.24
CA LYS A 112 9.98 6.80 -9.61
C LYS A 112 11.37 6.93 -10.26
N ASN A 113 12.38 6.31 -9.66
CA ASN A 113 13.74 6.34 -10.21
C ASN A 113 13.83 5.66 -11.60
N MET A 114 13.06 4.59 -11.81
CA MET A 114 13.01 3.88 -13.09
C MET A 114 12.27 4.70 -14.16
N GLU A 115 11.17 5.38 -13.81
CA GLU A 115 10.45 6.29 -14.71
C GLU A 115 11.37 7.40 -15.21
N GLU A 116 12.06 8.09 -14.30
CA GLU A 116 13.05 9.13 -14.64
C GLU A 116 14.20 8.59 -15.52
N PHE A 117 14.59 7.34 -15.31
CA PHE A 117 15.63 6.70 -16.12
C PHE A 117 15.14 6.33 -17.53
N VAL A 118 13.92 5.80 -17.64
CA VAL A 118 13.27 5.50 -18.92
C VAL A 118 13.14 6.75 -19.77
N ASP A 119 12.69 7.86 -19.17
CA ASP A 119 12.49 9.11 -19.90
C ASP A 119 13.81 9.72 -20.39
N ARG A 120 14.88 9.65 -19.56
CA ARG A 120 16.23 10.03 -20.02
C ARG A 120 16.69 9.18 -21.20
N CYS A 121 16.54 7.86 -21.13
CA CYS A 121 16.89 6.97 -22.25
C CYS A 121 16.07 7.26 -23.51
N ARG A 122 14.78 7.61 -23.38
CA ARG A 122 13.95 7.99 -24.54
C ARG A 122 14.44 9.28 -25.19
N ASN A 123 14.79 10.29 -24.39
CA ASN A 123 15.29 11.56 -24.91
C ASN A 123 16.64 11.37 -25.62
N GLU A 124 17.55 10.58 -25.04
CA GLU A 124 18.83 10.23 -25.67
C GLU A 124 18.63 9.50 -27.01
N GLU A 125 17.69 8.55 -27.06
CA GLU A 125 17.35 7.82 -28.28
C GLU A 125 16.76 8.73 -29.36
N GLN A 126 15.89 9.68 -29.00
CA GLN A 126 15.33 10.67 -29.93
C GLN A 126 16.41 11.58 -30.52
N ILE A 127 17.30 12.13 -29.68
CA ILE A 127 18.40 12.98 -30.13
C ILE A 127 19.32 12.24 -31.12
N GLU A 128 19.60 10.96 -30.85
CA GLU A 128 20.43 10.13 -31.74
C GLU A 128 19.71 9.75 -33.05
N GLU A 129 18.38 9.64 -33.05
CA GLU A 129 17.59 9.46 -34.27
C GLU A 129 17.57 10.72 -35.12
N ASP A 130 17.27 11.88 -34.51
CA ASP A 130 17.26 13.18 -35.20
C ASP A 130 18.63 13.47 -35.85
N ARG A 131 19.73 13.18 -35.13
CA ARG A 131 21.10 13.31 -35.66
C ARG A 131 21.38 12.39 -36.84
N LYS A 132 20.80 11.18 -36.87
CA LYS A 132 20.96 10.24 -37.99
C LYS A 132 20.14 10.68 -39.19
N GLU A 133 18.91 11.14 -38.97
CA GLU A 133 18.03 11.66 -40.02
C GLU A 133 18.65 12.89 -40.70
N GLN A 134 19.18 13.83 -39.91
CA GLN A 134 19.85 15.01 -40.46
C GLN A 134 21.07 14.63 -41.32
N ARG A 135 21.92 13.71 -40.87
CA ARG A 135 23.05 13.22 -41.68
C ARG A 135 22.61 12.55 -42.98
N GLN A 136 21.52 11.78 -42.96
CA GLN A 136 21.01 11.11 -44.17
C GLN A 136 20.47 12.13 -45.19
N LEU A 137 19.82 13.20 -44.74
CA LEU A 137 19.36 14.30 -45.58
C LEU A 137 20.53 15.05 -46.24
N ASP A 138 21.60 15.31 -45.48
CA ASP A 138 22.80 15.98 -45.98
C ASP A 138 23.53 15.10 -47.02
N ASP A 139 23.67 13.80 -46.79
CA ASP A 139 24.27 12.86 -47.77
C ASP A 139 23.43 12.75 -49.05
N ALA A 140 22.10 12.77 -48.94
CA ALA A 140 21.20 12.69 -50.09
C ALA A 140 21.21 13.97 -50.94
N THR A 141 21.41 15.14 -50.31
CA THR A 141 21.55 16.42 -51.02
C THR A 141 22.91 16.54 -51.70
N HIS A 142 24.01 16.10 -51.08
CA HIS A 142 25.33 16.09 -51.71
C HIS A 142 25.48 15.05 -52.84
N ARG A 143 24.67 13.98 -52.84
CA ARG A 143 24.61 12.99 -53.93
C ARG A 143 23.73 13.39 -55.11
N ARG A 144 23.01 14.52 -55.05
CA ARG A 144 22.33 15.07 -56.24
C ARG A 144 23.35 15.86 -57.05
N PRO A 145 23.83 15.36 -58.21
CA PRO A 145 24.70 16.15 -59.05
C PRO A 145 23.97 17.43 -59.48
N HIS A 146 24.65 18.57 -59.41
CA HIS A 146 24.27 19.78 -60.10
C HIS A 146 24.01 19.45 -61.57
N ARG A 147 22.75 19.17 -61.93
CA ARG A 147 22.34 19.09 -63.33
C ARG A 147 22.12 20.52 -63.79
N ASN A 148 23.22 21.14 -64.23
CA ASN A 148 23.18 22.39 -64.99
C ASN A 148 22.29 22.20 -66.22
N ILE A 149 21.32 23.10 -66.38
CA ILE A 149 20.73 23.51 -67.66
C ILE A 149 20.76 25.03 -67.64
#